data_AF-A0A953WBX4-F1
#
_entry.id   AF-A0A953WBX4-F1
#
_cell.length_a   1.000
_cell.length_b   1.000
_cell.length_c   1.000
_cell.angle_alpha   90.00
_cell.angle_beta   90.00
_cell.angle_gamma   90.00
#
_symmetry.space_group_name_H-M   'P 1'
#
loop_
_entity.id
_entity.type
_entity.pdbx_description
1 polymer ?
#
loop_
_entity_poly.entity_id
_entity_poly.type
_entity_poly.pdbx_seq_one_letter_code
_entity_poly.pdbx_strand_id
1 'polypeptide(L)'
;TQIDWAAFLCEYSGCLPPLEGGESTWLPGNNIVYRKSVLHKYKDVYHQGKWENHLHDAMRADGVKLWMLPDLIVGHKMHYTFNLYMSQRYLYARSYAGARVADKPAPVKAAYGLAAFALPPLMFYRTLKRITDKGRHLDKLWPSIPMLVAFVFSWGAGEIMGYWFGAGNSLSKVR
;
A
#
# COMPACT_ATOMS: atom_id res chain seq x y z
N THR A 1 4.58 -8.79 -18.28
CA THR A 1 3.36 -9.43 -18.78
C THR A 1 2.15 -8.55 -18.50
N GLN A 2 0.96 -8.92 -19.01
CA GLN A 2 -0.27 -8.17 -18.72
C GLN A 2 -0.65 -8.21 -17.22
N ILE A 3 -0.35 -9.33 -16.55
CA ILE A 3 -0.54 -9.49 -15.10
C ILE A 3 0.41 -8.56 -14.35
N ASP A 4 1.69 -8.49 -14.77
CA ASP A 4 2.67 -7.60 -14.12
C ASP A 4 2.24 -6.13 -14.18
N TRP A 5 1.68 -5.69 -15.32
CA TRP A 5 1.13 -4.35 -15.46
C TRP A 5 -0.09 -4.13 -14.58
N ALA A 6 -1.02 -5.08 -14.51
CA ALA A 6 -2.18 -4.96 -13.63
C ALA A 6 -1.77 -4.88 -12.15
N ALA A 7 -0.82 -5.70 -11.72
CA ALA A 7 -0.27 -5.65 -10.36
C ALA A 7 0.42 -4.30 -10.09
N PHE A 8 1.27 -3.86 -11.02
CA PHE A 8 1.96 -2.58 -10.91
C PHE A 8 1.00 -1.40 -10.82
N LEU A 9 -0.03 -1.33 -11.68
CA LEU A 9 -1.02 -0.26 -11.65
C LEU A 9 -1.88 -0.30 -10.37
N CYS A 10 -2.23 -1.49 -9.89
CA CYS A 10 -2.97 -1.67 -8.64
C CYS A 10 -2.21 -1.14 -7.43
N GLU A 11 -0.90 -1.41 -7.35
CA GLU A 11 -0.08 -1.09 -6.17
C GLU A 11 0.59 0.29 -6.27
N TYR A 12 1.11 0.65 -7.44
CA TYR A 12 1.99 1.80 -7.62
C TYR A 12 1.38 2.96 -8.41
N SER A 13 0.10 2.93 -8.80
CA SER A 13 -0.56 4.08 -9.48
C SER A 13 -0.41 5.40 -8.71
N GLY A 14 -0.41 5.34 -7.37
CA GLY A 14 -0.14 6.49 -6.50
C GLY A 14 1.24 7.09 -6.68
N CYS A 15 2.24 6.27 -7.02
CA CYS A 15 3.66 6.63 -7.12
C CYS A 15 4.09 6.97 -8.56
N LEU A 16 3.19 6.87 -9.55
CA LEU A 16 3.51 7.26 -10.93
C LEU A 16 3.90 8.75 -11.03
N PRO A 17 4.91 9.13 -11.82
CA PRO A 17 5.16 10.53 -12.15
C PRO A 17 4.01 11.16 -12.95
N PRO A 18 3.80 12.48 -12.88
CA PRO A 18 4.48 13.41 -11.99
C PRO A 18 4.01 13.25 -10.53
N LEU A 19 4.94 13.50 -9.60
CA LEU A 19 4.65 13.66 -8.18
C LEU A 19 4.97 15.10 -7.78
N GLU A 20 4.26 15.63 -6.80
CA GLU A 20 4.53 16.95 -6.25
C GLU A 20 5.80 16.90 -5.40
N GLY A 21 6.81 17.69 -5.75
CA GLY A 21 8.06 17.77 -5.00
C GLY A 21 7.94 18.66 -3.77
N GLY A 22 8.71 18.36 -2.73
CA GLY A 22 8.75 19.17 -1.51
C GLY A 22 8.42 18.39 -0.24
N GLU A 23 8.08 19.12 0.82
CA GLU A 23 7.66 18.53 2.09
C GLU A 23 6.38 17.69 1.90
N SER A 24 6.39 16.44 2.38
CA SER A 24 5.28 15.52 2.19
C SER A 24 4.92 14.78 3.48
N THR A 25 3.70 14.26 3.51
CA THR A 25 3.18 13.45 4.62
C THR A 25 3.38 11.96 4.39
N TRP A 26 3.84 11.55 3.21
CA TRP A 26 4.09 10.17 2.85
C TRP A 26 5.18 10.10 1.77
N LEU A 27 5.83 8.95 1.65
CA LEU A 27 6.82 8.69 0.61
C LEU A 27 6.58 7.30 -0.02
N PRO A 28 6.98 7.05 -1.28
CA PRO A 28 6.86 5.74 -1.90
C PRO A 28 7.80 4.73 -1.23
N GLY A 29 7.29 3.83 -0.38
CA GLY A 29 8.15 3.03 0.51
C GLY A 29 9.28 2.22 -0.14
N ASN A 30 9.09 1.73 -1.35
CA ASN A 30 10.14 0.98 -2.07
C ASN A 30 11.18 1.88 -2.77
N ASN A 31 11.05 3.20 -2.65
CA ASN A 31 11.93 4.19 -3.27
C ASN A 31 12.16 5.38 -2.32
N ILE A 32 12.87 5.11 -1.22
CA ILE A 32 13.19 6.10 -0.18
C ILE A 32 14.68 6.01 0.16
N VAL A 33 15.27 7.16 0.44
CA VAL A 33 16.64 7.27 0.94
C VAL A 33 16.60 7.91 2.33
N TYR A 34 17.24 7.25 3.30
CA TYR A 34 17.36 7.76 4.66
C TYR A 34 18.79 8.24 4.92
N ARG A 35 18.93 9.42 5.55
CA ARG A 35 20.21 9.80 6.16
C ARG A 35 20.47 8.88 7.35
N LYS A 36 21.60 8.17 7.33
CA LYS A 36 21.97 7.19 8.38
C LYS A 36 21.88 7.78 9.79
N SER A 37 22.36 9.00 9.99
CA SER A 37 22.34 9.70 11.28
C SER A 37 20.93 9.99 11.80
N VAL A 38 19.96 10.22 10.91
CA VAL A 38 18.56 10.41 11.27
C VAL A 38 17.92 9.06 11.57
N LEU A 39 18.10 8.08 10.67
CA LEU A 39 17.51 6.75 10.82
C LEU A 39 17.94 6.08 12.13
N HIS A 40 19.19 6.24 12.55
CA HIS A 40 19.73 5.63 13.76
C HIS A 40 19.01 6.06 15.05
N LYS A 41 18.40 7.25 15.07
CA LYS A 41 17.59 7.73 16.21
C LYS A 41 16.32 6.90 16.42
N TYR A 42 15.83 6.24 15.37
CA TYR A 42 14.61 5.44 15.36
C TYR A 42 14.89 3.95 15.35
N LYS A 43 16.08 3.55 15.82
CA LYS A 43 16.53 2.16 15.86
C LYS A 43 15.50 1.23 16.50
N ASP A 44 14.98 1.63 17.65
CA ASP A 44 14.00 0.83 18.38
C ASP A 44 12.64 0.78 17.66
N VAL A 45 12.32 1.76 16.81
CA VAL A 45 11.07 1.78 16.03
C VAL A 45 11.15 0.80 14.86
N TYR A 46 12.20 0.90 14.03
CA TYR A 46 12.31 0.02 12.87
C TYR A 46 12.67 -1.43 13.25
N HIS A 47 13.29 -1.68 14.42
CA HIS A 47 13.51 -3.03 14.92
C HIS A 47 12.23 -3.75 15.34
N GLN A 48 11.11 -3.05 15.54
CA GLN A 48 9.81 -3.68 15.79
C GLN A 48 9.27 -4.44 14.57
N GLY A 49 9.89 -4.30 13.40
CA GLY A 49 9.45 -4.98 12.17
C GLY A 49 8.05 -4.57 11.71
N LYS A 50 7.58 -3.39 12.13
CA LYS A 50 6.29 -2.83 11.74
C LYS A 50 6.38 -2.19 10.35
N TRP A 51 5.22 -1.96 9.75
CA TRP A 51 5.08 -1.23 8.49
C TRP A 51 5.76 0.14 8.55
N GLU A 52 6.40 0.54 7.45
CA GLU A 52 7.19 1.76 7.32
C GLU A 52 6.46 3.03 7.79
N ASN A 53 5.15 3.10 7.61
CA ASN A 53 4.34 4.23 8.10
C ASN A 53 4.57 4.52 9.59
N HIS A 54 4.84 3.50 10.42
CA HIS A 54 5.16 3.71 11.84
C HIS A 54 6.49 4.44 12.04
N LEU A 55 7.49 4.14 11.21
CA LEU A 55 8.77 4.84 11.21
C LEU A 55 8.57 6.29 10.79
N HIS A 56 7.80 6.54 9.72
CA HIS A 56 7.50 7.89 9.25
C HIS A 56 6.64 8.68 10.22
N ASP A 57 5.69 8.03 10.90
CA ASP A 57 4.86 8.66 11.94
C ASP A 57 5.72 9.09 13.13
N ALA A 58 6.62 8.21 13.60
CA ALA A 58 7.57 8.54 14.68
C ALA A 58 8.52 9.68 14.28
N MET A 59 9.07 9.63 13.06
CA MET A 59 9.91 10.70 12.52
C MET A 59 9.18 12.04 12.48
N ARG A 60 7.94 12.07 11.96
CA ARG A 60 7.14 13.29 11.87
C ARG A 60 6.73 13.83 13.24
N ALA A 61 6.42 12.94 14.20
CA ALA A 61 6.10 13.33 15.57
C ALA A 61 7.27 14.09 16.24
N ASP A 62 8.51 13.77 15.88
CA ASP A 62 9.72 14.47 16.33
C ASP A 62 10.12 15.67 15.44
N GLY A 63 9.27 16.05 14.49
CA GLY A 63 9.51 17.18 13.59
C GLY A 63 10.45 16.88 12.41
N VAL A 64 10.79 15.61 12.16
CA VAL A 64 11.55 15.23 10.96
C VAL A 64 10.64 15.37 9.74
N LYS A 65 11.08 16.18 8.78
CA LYS A 65 10.38 16.41 7.51
C LYS A 65 10.69 15.29 6.52
N LEU A 66 9.64 14.75 5.90
CA LEU A 66 9.78 13.88 4.74
C LEU A 66 9.79 14.74 3.49
N TRP A 67 10.70 14.47 2.56
CA TRP A 67 10.87 15.28 1.36
C TRP A 67 10.73 14.41 0.10
N MET A 68 9.74 14.73 -0.73
CA MET A 68 9.48 14.07 -2.00
C MET A 68 10.38 14.67 -3.08
N LEU A 69 11.20 13.81 -3.69
CA LEU A 69 12.05 14.14 -4.83
C LEU A 69 11.41 13.54 -6.09
N PRO A 70 10.70 14.31 -6.92
CA PRO A 70 9.93 13.77 -8.04
C PRO A 70 10.81 13.17 -9.15
N ASP A 71 12.07 13.61 -9.22
CA ASP A 71 13.06 13.12 -10.17
C ASP A 71 13.81 11.87 -9.70
N LEU A 72 13.62 11.45 -8.43
CA LEU A 72 14.17 10.20 -7.92
C LEU A 72 13.31 9.03 -8.43
N ILE A 73 13.57 8.57 -9.64
CA ILE A 73 12.78 7.55 -10.34
C ILE A 73 13.52 6.21 -10.34
N VAL A 74 12.79 5.14 -10.04
CA VAL A 74 13.29 3.75 -10.12
C VAL A 74 12.39 2.88 -10.99
N GLY A 75 12.97 1.88 -11.63
CA GLY A 75 12.23 0.86 -12.38
C GLY A 75 11.69 -0.22 -11.45
N HIS A 76 10.42 -0.58 -11.61
CA HIS A 76 9.86 -1.73 -10.92
C HIS A 76 10.10 -3.01 -11.75
N LYS A 77 10.73 -4.02 -11.14
CA LYS A 77 11.01 -5.31 -11.77
C LYS A 77 10.51 -6.44 -10.88
N MET A 78 9.32 -6.96 -11.20
CA MET A 78 8.75 -8.14 -10.57
C MET A 78 7.91 -8.92 -11.60
N HIS A 79 7.91 -10.24 -11.47
CA HIS A 79 7.04 -11.11 -12.24
C HIS A 79 5.96 -11.70 -11.33
N TYR A 80 4.70 -11.55 -11.72
CA TYR A 80 3.55 -12.03 -11.01
C TYR A 80 2.78 -13.06 -11.82
N THR A 81 2.39 -14.14 -11.14
CA THR A 81 1.24 -14.93 -11.57
C THR A 81 -0.03 -14.36 -10.95
N PHE A 82 -1.17 -14.59 -11.58
CA PHE A 82 -2.46 -14.09 -11.07
C PHE A 82 -2.73 -14.54 -9.63
N ASN A 83 -2.54 -15.84 -9.36
CA ASN A 83 -2.78 -16.43 -8.03
C ASN A 83 -1.78 -15.92 -6.99
N LEU A 84 -0.51 -15.72 -7.37
CA LEU A 84 0.50 -15.17 -6.47
C LEU A 84 0.08 -13.77 -6.02
N TYR A 85 -0.21 -12.87 -6.96
CA TYR A 85 -0.56 -11.50 -6.61
C TYR A 85 -1.91 -11.41 -5.86
N MET A 86 -2.91 -12.20 -6.25
CA MET A 86 -4.18 -12.29 -5.51
C MET A 86 -3.94 -12.68 -4.04
N SER A 87 -3.16 -13.73 -3.81
CA SER A 87 -2.86 -14.22 -2.46
C SER A 87 -2.05 -13.20 -1.66
N GLN A 88 -0.97 -12.65 -2.23
CA GLN A 88 -0.17 -11.61 -1.58
C GLN A 88 -1.04 -10.41 -1.21
N ARG A 89 -1.88 -9.92 -2.13
CA ARG A 89 -2.75 -8.76 -1.90
C ARG A 89 -3.71 -8.99 -0.74
N TYR A 90 -4.34 -10.16 -0.68
CA TYR A 90 -5.22 -10.54 0.43
C TYR A 90 -4.46 -10.60 1.75
N LEU A 91 -3.32 -11.30 1.78
CA LEU A 91 -2.55 -11.53 3.00
C LEU A 91 -1.94 -10.24 3.56
N TYR A 92 -1.41 -9.38 2.70
CA TYR A 92 -0.91 -8.07 3.09
C TYR A 92 -2.04 -7.18 3.61
N ALA A 93 -3.16 -7.10 2.91
CA ALA A 93 -4.32 -6.32 3.35
C ALA A 93 -4.84 -6.78 4.71
N ARG A 94 -4.96 -8.10 4.92
CA ARG A 94 -5.38 -8.67 6.21
C ARG A 94 -4.38 -8.37 7.32
N SER A 95 -3.09 -8.53 7.05
CA SER A 95 -2.03 -8.24 8.02
C SER A 95 -2.04 -6.76 8.41
N TYR A 96 -2.13 -5.86 7.42
CA TYR A 96 -2.16 -4.42 7.64
C TYR A 96 -3.40 -3.98 8.42
N ALA A 97 -4.60 -4.36 7.99
CA ALA A 97 -5.85 -4.02 8.66
C ALA A 97 -5.89 -4.57 10.09
N GLY A 98 -5.46 -5.81 10.28
CA GLY A 98 -5.37 -6.43 11.60
C GLY A 98 -4.40 -5.73 12.56
N ALA A 99 -3.23 -5.30 12.05
CA ALA A 99 -2.30 -4.51 12.83
C ALA A 99 -2.88 -3.13 13.19
N ARG A 100 -3.61 -2.49 12.26
CA ARG A 100 -4.21 -1.16 12.44
C ARG A 100 -5.23 -1.10 13.57
N VAL A 101 -6.00 -2.17 13.79
CA VAL A 101 -7.04 -2.23 14.82
C VAL A 101 -6.68 -3.14 16.00
N ALA A 102 -5.43 -3.60 16.10
CA ALA A 102 -5.01 -4.56 17.14
C ALA A 102 -5.46 -4.12 18.54
N ASP A 103 -5.18 -2.86 18.88
CA ASP A 103 -5.45 -2.25 20.21
C ASP A 103 -6.83 -1.57 20.29
N LYS A 104 -7.72 -1.77 19.30
CA LYS A 104 -9.04 -1.13 19.26
C LYS A 104 -10.12 -2.04 19.86
N PRO A 105 -11.17 -1.48 20.49
CA PRO A 105 -12.28 -2.26 21.02
C PRO A 105 -13.15 -2.88 19.90
N ALA A 106 -13.89 -3.93 20.23
CA ALA A 106 -14.69 -4.70 19.26
C ALA A 106 -15.69 -3.87 18.42
N PRO A 107 -16.40 -2.87 18.95
CA PRO A 107 -17.30 -2.03 18.15
C PRO A 107 -16.55 -1.25 17.05
N VAL A 108 -15.33 -0.77 17.35
CA VAL A 108 -14.49 -0.08 16.37
C VAL A 108 -14.03 -1.05 15.29
N LYS A 109 -13.59 -2.26 15.67
CA LYS A 109 -13.24 -3.33 14.71
C LYS A 109 -14.39 -3.66 13.76
N ALA A 110 -15.60 -3.80 14.31
CA ALA A 110 -16.81 -4.07 13.53
C ALA A 110 -17.12 -2.94 12.53
N ALA A 111 -17.11 -1.69 12.99
CA ALA A 111 -17.36 -0.51 12.15
C ALA A 111 -16.32 -0.38 11.02
N TYR A 112 -15.04 -0.60 11.30
CA TYR A 112 -13.98 -0.60 10.28
C TYR A 112 -14.19 -1.68 9.22
N GLY A 113 -14.52 -2.91 9.61
CA GLY A 113 -14.79 -3.99 8.65
C GLY A 113 -16.06 -3.75 7.83
N LEU A 114 -17.10 -3.13 8.39
CA LEU A 114 -18.28 -2.70 7.62
C LEU A 114 -17.92 -1.61 6.60
N ALA A 115 -17.16 -0.60 7.02
CA ALA A 115 -16.67 0.45 6.12
C ALA A 115 -15.76 -0.10 5.01
N ALA A 116 -15.04 -1.20 5.28
CA ALA A 116 -14.13 -1.82 4.32
C ALA A 116 -14.83 -2.41 3.07
N PHE A 117 -16.14 -2.67 3.11
CA PHE A 117 -16.90 -3.06 1.91
C PHE A 117 -16.94 -1.96 0.84
N ALA A 118 -16.80 -0.69 1.23
CA ALA A 118 -16.70 0.42 0.29
C ALA A 118 -15.29 0.57 -0.31
N LEU A 119 -14.28 -0.14 0.22
CA LEU A 119 -12.89 0.01 -0.24
C LEU A 119 -12.66 -0.50 -1.67
N PRO A 120 -13.14 -1.69 -2.10
CA PRO A 120 -12.93 -2.14 -3.48
C PRO A 120 -13.38 -1.13 -4.56
N PRO A 121 -14.63 -0.63 -4.56
CA PRO A 121 -15.05 0.34 -5.58
C PRO A 121 -14.29 1.67 -5.45
N LEU A 122 -13.98 2.12 -4.22
CA LEU A 122 -13.22 3.34 -3.99
C LEU A 122 -11.78 3.23 -4.50
N MET A 123 -11.08 2.13 -4.19
CA MET A 123 -9.70 1.90 -4.63
C MET A 123 -9.62 1.71 -6.13
N PHE A 124 -10.60 1.03 -6.74
CA PHE A 124 -10.71 0.92 -8.19
C PHE A 124 -10.85 2.30 -8.85
N TYR A 125 -11.83 3.09 -8.41
CA TYR A 125 -12.03 4.46 -8.92
C TYR A 125 -10.79 5.33 -8.74
N ARG A 126 -10.18 5.33 -7.55
CA ARG A 126 -8.95 6.10 -7.28
C ARG A 126 -7.79 5.66 -8.16
N THR A 127 -7.67 4.36 -8.44
CA THR A 127 -6.63 3.84 -9.33
C THR A 127 -6.84 4.33 -10.75
N LEU A 128 -8.05 4.18 -11.29
CA LEU A 128 -8.40 4.70 -12.62
C LEU A 128 -8.12 6.21 -12.71
N LYS A 129 -8.66 6.98 -11.76
CA LYS A 129 -8.51 8.44 -11.72
C LYS A 129 -7.03 8.87 -11.67
N ARG A 130 -6.20 8.24 -10.83
CA ARG A 130 -4.77 8.57 -10.76
C ARG A 130 -4.05 8.34 -12.08
N ILE A 131 -4.37 7.24 -12.76
CA ILE A 131 -3.72 6.87 -14.02
C ILE A 131 -4.19 7.81 -15.14
N THR A 132 -5.48 8.13 -15.19
CA THR A 132 -6.04 9.07 -16.18
C THR A 132 -5.57 10.49 -15.97
N ASP A 133 -5.59 10.99 -14.73
CA ASP A 133 -5.15 12.36 -14.40
C ASP A 133 -3.66 12.57 -14.72
N LYS A 134 -2.83 11.53 -14.52
CA LYS A 134 -1.40 11.58 -14.84
C LYS A 134 -1.10 11.33 -16.32
N GLY A 135 -2.06 10.80 -17.08
CA GLY A 135 -1.89 10.45 -18.50
C GLY A 135 -0.79 9.42 -18.77
N ARG A 136 -0.43 8.57 -17.80
CA ARG A 136 0.65 7.58 -17.92
C ARG A 136 0.11 6.17 -18.08
N HIS A 137 0.71 5.39 -18.99
CA HIS A 137 0.39 3.97 -19.19
C HIS A 137 -1.09 3.67 -19.46
N LEU A 138 -1.80 4.58 -20.14
CA LEU A 138 -3.21 4.42 -20.51
C LEU A 138 -3.43 3.20 -21.41
N ASP A 139 -2.45 2.91 -22.28
CA ASP A 139 -2.42 1.72 -23.14
C ASP A 139 -2.38 0.41 -22.33
N LYS A 140 -1.83 0.44 -21.12
CA LYS A 140 -1.79 -0.70 -20.19
C LYS A 140 -3.01 -0.77 -19.29
N LEU A 141 -3.69 0.35 -19.06
CA LEU A 141 -4.84 0.42 -18.16
C LEU A 141 -6.00 -0.43 -18.67
N TRP A 142 -6.41 -0.23 -19.92
CA TRP A 142 -7.60 -0.89 -20.46
C TRP A 142 -7.52 -2.42 -20.38
N PRO A 143 -6.43 -3.07 -20.81
CA PRO A 143 -6.31 -4.53 -20.70
C PRO A 143 -6.11 -5.01 -19.25
N SER A 144 -5.78 -4.12 -18.30
CA SER A 144 -5.60 -4.44 -16.88
C SER A 144 -6.91 -4.42 -16.08
N ILE A 145 -7.98 -3.78 -16.57
CA ILE A 145 -9.23 -3.57 -15.80
C ILE A 145 -9.80 -4.86 -15.19
N PRO A 146 -9.96 -5.98 -15.92
CA PRO A 146 -10.54 -7.20 -15.33
C PRO A 146 -9.74 -7.72 -14.13
N MET A 147 -8.41 -7.65 -14.21
CA MET A 147 -7.52 -8.05 -13.11
C MET A 147 -7.53 -7.02 -11.99
N LEU A 148 -7.57 -5.72 -12.30
CA LEU A 148 -7.69 -4.66 -11.29
C LEU A 148 -8.93 -4.87 -10.42
N VAL A 149 -10.07 -5.21 -11.03
CA VAL A 149 -11.30 -5.56 -10.31
C VAL A 149 -11.02 -6.73 -9.35
N ALA A 150 -10.50 -7.86 -9.85
CA ALA A 150 -10.19 -9.01 -8.98
C ALA A 150 -9.22 -8.64 -7.83
N PHE A 151 -8.20 -7.84 -8.11
CA PHE A 151 -7.18 -7.44 -7.15
C PHE A 151 -7.74 -6.51 -6.05
N VAL A 152 -8.59 -5.54 -6.39
CA VAL A 152 -9.22 -4.68 -5.37
C VAL A 152 -10.23 -5.43 -4.51
N PHE A 153 -10.92 -6.43 -5.06
CA PHE A 153 -11.81 -7.28 -4.28
C PHE A 153 -11.02 -8.19 -3.33
N SER A 154 -9.91 -8.77 -3.81
CA SER A 154 -8.98 -9.53 -2.96
C SER A 154 -8.41 -8.67 -1.83
N TRP A 155 -8.02 -7.43 -2.13
CA TRP A 155 -7.60 -6.46 -1.13
C TRP A 155 -8.71 -6.20 -0.12
N GLY A 156 -9.91 -5.79 -0.55
CA GLY A 156 -11.01 -5.47 0.36
C GLY A 156 -11.41 -6.65 1.23
N ALA A 157 -11.45 -7.87 0.67
CA ALA A 157 -11.67 -9.09 1.45
C ALA A 157 -10.59 -9.28 2.52
N GLY A 158 -9.32 -9.02 2.19
CA GLY A 158 -8.23 -9.03 3.16
C GLY A 158 -8.44 -8.01 4.28
N GLU A 159 -8.78 -6.76 3.95
CA GLU A 159 -9.02 -5.72 4.96
C GLU A 159 -10.20 -6.04 5.88
N ILE A 160 -11.34 -6.48 5.34
CA ILE A 160 -12.51 -6.89 6.12
C ILE A 160 -12.10 -7.98 7.12
N MET A 161 -11.40 -9.01 6.65
CA MET A 161 -10.94 -10.11 7.49
C MET A 161 -9.90 -9.67 8.52
N GLY A 162 -9.04 -8.71 8.17
CA GLY A 162 -8.07 -8.12 9.08
C GLY A 162 -8.74 -7.31 10.19
N TYR A 163 -9.74 -6.50 9.87
CA TYR A 163 -10.46 -5.69 10.86
C TYR A 163 -11.26 -6.55 11.84
N TRP A 164 -11.98 -7.55 11.34
CA TRP A 164 -12.85 -8.39 12.19
C TRP A 164 -12.09 -9.48 12.95
N PHE A 165 -11.09 -10.12 12.32
CA PHE A 165 -10.43 -11.32 12.87
C PHE A 165 -8.94 -11.14 13.11
N GLY A 166 -8.38 -9.95 12.86
CA GLY A 166 -6.97 -9.65 13.05
C GLY A 166 -6.05 -10.22 11.97
N ALA A 167 -4.76 -9.91 12.13
CA ALA A 167 -3.73 -10.24 11.16
C ALA A 167 -3.48 -11.75 11.04
N GLY A 168 -3.67 -12.51 12.13
CA GLY A 168 -3.34 -13.94 12.20
C GLY A 168 -1.91 -14.22 11.72
N ASN A 169 -1.73 -15.35 11.04
CA ASN A 169 -0.45 -15.73 10.42
C ASN A 169 -0.34 -15.24 8.96
N SER A 170 -0.97 -14.12 8.60
CA SER A 170 -1.05 -13.71 7.19
C SER A 170 0.31 -13.31 6.63
N LEU A 171 1.10 -12.58 7.42
CA LEU A 171 2.41 -12.09 6.98
C LEU A 171 3.42 -13.23 6.76
N SER A 172 3.38 -14.29 7.58
CA SER A 172 4.26 -15.46 7.43
C SER A 172 3.88 -16.37 6.26
N LYS A 173 2.68 -16.18 5.67
CA LYS A 173 2.21 -16.93 4.50
C LYS A 173 2.46 -16.22 3.18
N VAL A 174 2.92 -14.96 3.24
CA VAL A 174 3.35 -14.22 2.05
C VAL A 174 4.59 -14.92 1.50
N ARG A 175 4.50 -15.34 0.24
CA ARG A 175 5.62 -15.92 -0.51
C ARG A 175 6.24 -14.90 -1.42
#